data_AF-A0A8T5YMC0-F1
#
_entry.id   AF-A0A8T5YMC0-F1
#
_cell.length_a   1.000
_cell.length_b   1.000
_cell.length_c   1.000
_cell.angle_alpha   90.00
_cell.angle_beta   90.00
_cell.angle_gamma   90.00
#
_symmetry.space_group_name_H-M   'P 1'
#
loop_
_entity.id
_entity.type
_entity.pdbx_description
1 polymer ?
#
loop_
_entity_poly.entity_id
_entity_poly.type
_entity_poly.pdbx_seq_one_letter_code
_entity_poly.pdbx_strand_id
1 'polypeptide(L)'
;MDKSKRHLAWWVVGLLAVAAVVAWWLLRPAGVPEGFAVSNGRIEATEVDIASKIAGRIDTILVKEGQFVREGQVLAKMDTR
;
A
#
# COMPACT_ATOMS: atom_id res chain seq x y z
N MET A 1 55.14 8.06 8.10
CA MET A 1 54.25 9.14 7.63
C MET A 1 54.51 10.35 8.50
N ASP A 2 55.02 11.46 7.95
CA ASP A 2 55.26 12.67 8.75
C ASP A 2 53.99 13.04 9.52
N LYS A 3 54.15 13.43 10.79
CA LYS A 3 53.04 13.87 11.66
C LYS A 3 52.17 14.93 10.97
N SER A 4 52.81 15.70 10.08
CA SER A 4 52.26 16.60 9.05
C SER A 4 51.22 15.97 8.12
N LYS A 5 51.62 14.97 7.36
CA LYS A 5 50.78 14.35 6.34
C LYS A 5 49.57 13.63 6.93
N ARG A 6 49.69 13.16 8.18
CA ARG A 6 48.60 12.50 8.90
C ARG A 6 47.50 13.48 9.32
N HIS A 7 47.81 14.69 9.78
CA HIS A 7 46.77 15.67 10.10
C HIS A 7 46.12 16.25 8.86
N LEU A 8 46.87 16.42 7.76
CA LEU A 8 46.30 16.82 6.48
C LEU A 8 45.27 15.79 5.99
N ALA A 9 45.58 14.50 6.10
CA ALA A 9 44.64 13.43 5.78
C ALA A 9 43.35 13.51 6.62
N TRP A 10 43.46 13.78 7.92
CA TRP A 10 42.28 13.97 8.79
C TRP A 10 41.45 15.20 8.42
N TRP A 11 42.09 16.30 8.04
CA TRP A 11 41.38 17.50 7.57
C TRP A 11 40.63 17.26 6.26
N VAL A 12 41.24 16.55 5.31
CA VAL A 12 40.59 16.18 4.05
C VAL A 12 39.39 15.26 4.29
N VAL A 13 39.57 14.25 5.14
CA VAL A 13 38.46 13.35 5.53
C VAL A 13 37.34 14.13 6.22
N GLY A 14 37.68 15.05 7.13
CA GLY A 14 36.69 15.91 7.78
C GLY A 14 35.93 16.79 6.80
N LEU A 15 36.63 17.41 5.84
CA LEU A 15 36.01 18.24 4.81
C LEU A 15 35.06 17.42 3.92
N LEU A 16 35.49 16.23 3.50
CA LEU A 16 34.66 15.33 2.69
C LEU A 16 33.41 14.87 3.45
N ALA A 17 33.54 14.57 4.74
CA ALA A 17 32.40 14.20 5.58
C ALA A 17 31.38 15.35 5.68
N VAL A 18 31.86 16.59 5.90
CA VAL A 18 30.99 17.78 5.93
C VAL A 18 30.30 17.98 4.59
N ALA A 19 31.04 17.88 3.48
CA ALA A 19 30.47 18.03 2.14
C ALA A 19 29.38 16.98 1.85
N ALA A 20 29.60 15.72 2.27
CA ALA A 20 28.61 14.66 2.14
C ALA A 20 27.33 14.93 2.95
N VAL A 21 27.46 15.41 4.20
CA VAL A 21 26.31 15.78 5.04
C VAL A 21 25.52 16.92 4.43
N VAL A 22 26.21 17.97 3.95
CA VAL A 22 25.57 19.12 3.30
C VAL A 22 24.84 18.70 2.02
N ALA A 23 25.50 17.89 1.18
CA ALA A 23 24.89 17.38 -0.04
C ALA A 23 23.62 16.55 0.26
N TRP A 24 23.68 15.66 1.24
CA TRP A 24 22.52 14.87 1.65
C TRP A 24 21.37 15.75 2.15
N TRP A 25 21.65 16.78 2.95
CA TRP A 25 20.63 17.68 3.49
C TRP A 25 19.93 18.53 2.41
N LEU A 26 20.67 18.93 1.37
CA LEU A 26 20.14 19.72 0.25
C LEU A 26 19.37 18.86 -0.77
N LEU A 27 19.76 17.59 -0.94
CA LEU A 27 19.18 16.70 -1.95
C LEU A 27 18.04 15.82 -1.42
N ARG A 28 17.84 15.75 -0.10
CA ARG A 28 16.75 14.96 0.47
C ARG A 28 15.39 15.52 0.01
N PRO A 29 14.40 14.66 -0.29
CA PRO A 29 13.06 15.11 -0.65
C PRO A 29 12.43 15.95 0.46
N ALA A 30 11.65 16.96 0.08
CA ALA A 30 10.78 17.63 1.03
C ALA A 30 9.77 16.60 1.58
N GLY A 31 9.61 16.57 2.90
CA GLY A 31 8.57 15.78 3.55
C GLY A 31 7.18 16.30 3.20
N VAL A 32 6.16 15.74 3.85
CA VAL A 32 4.80 16.25 3.68
C VAL A 32 4.54 17.55 4.45
N PRO A 33 3.62 18.41 3.97
CA PRO A 33 3.31 19.65 4.66
C PRO A 33 2.76 19.41 6.07
N GLU A 34 2.87 20.43 6.91
CA GLU A 34 2.34 20.39 8.27
C GLU A 34 0.83 20.08 8.25
N GLY A 35 0.40 19.15 9.11
CA GLY A 35 -0.98 18.65 9.13
C GLY A 35 -1.28 17.47 8.21
N PHE A 36 -0.34 17.04 7.36
CA PHE A 36 -0.51 15.84 6.53
C PHE A 36 0.32 14.67 7.07
N ALA A 37 -0.30 13.48 7.11
CA ALA A 37 0.38 12.21 7.37
C ALA A 37 0.33 11.36 6.10
N VAL A 38 1.42 10.66 5.80
CA VAL A 38 1.46 9.69 4.69
C VAL A 38 1.47 8.30 5.27
N SER A 39 0.52 7.49 4.81
CA SER A 39 0.44 6.08 5.11
C SER A 39 -0.04 5.34 3.87
N ASN A 40 0.38 4.07 3.73
CA ASN A 40 -0.16 3.18 2.72
C ASN A 40 -1.22 2.31 3.39
N GLY A 41 -2.49 2.57 3.08
CA GLY A 41 -3.60 1.74 3.53
C GLY A 41 -3.90 0.63 2.55
N ARG A 42 -4.25 -0.55 3.06
CA ARG A 42 -4.84 -1.66 2.30
C ARG A 42 -6.14 -2.04 2.97
N ILE A 43 -7.22 -2.08 2.21
CA ILE A 43 -8.51 -2.62 2.66
C ILE A 43 -8.61 -4.02 2.07
N GLU A 44 -8.88 -4.99 2.93
CA GLU A 44 -9.09 -6.39 2.56
C GLU A 44 -10.55 -6.74 2.82
N ALA A 45 -11.15 -7.51 1.92
CA ALA A 45 -12.53 -7.98 2.04
C ALA A 45 -12.58 -9.48 1.74
N THR A 46 -13.50 -10.19 2.39
CA THR A 46 -13.76 -11.58 2.06
C THR A 46 -14.72 -11.63 0.88
N GLU A 47 -14.20 -12.03 -0.27
CA GLU A 47 -15.01 -12.31 -1.46
C GLU A 47 -15.51 -13.75 -1.41
N VAL A 48 -16.79 -13.94 -1.73
CA VAL A 48 -17.42 -15.27 -1.77
C VAL A 48 -18.13 -15.41 -3.10
N ASP A 49 -17.53 -16.20 -3.98
CA ASP A 49 -18.19 -16.65 -5.20
C ASP A 49 -19.20 -17.75 -4.88
N ILE A 50 -20.45 -17.54 -5.28
CA ILE A 50 -21.53 -18.50 -5.09
C ILE A 50 -21.91 -19.13 -6.43
N ALA A 51 -22.10 -20.44 -6.42
CA ALA A 51 -22.60 -21.20 -7.56
C ALA A 51 -23.72 -22.14 -7.13
N SER A 52 -24.61 -22.48 -8.07
CA SER A 52 -25.65 -23.48 -7.80
C SER A 52 -25.02 -24.88 -7.67
N LYS A 53 -25.51 -25.66 -6.70
CA LYS A 53 -25.03 -27.04 -6.49
C LYS A 53 -25.49 -28.02 -7.56
N ILE A 54 -26.59 -27.68 -8.24
CA ILE A 54 -27.21 -28.47 -9.30
C ILE A 54 -27.32 -27.61 -10.55
N ALA A 55 -27.38 -28.27 -11.72
CA ALA A 55 -27.64 -27.60 -12.98
C ALA A 55 -29.10 -27.11 -13.04
N GLY A 56 -29.32 -26.02 -13.76
CA GLY A 56 -30.63 -25.40 -13.93
C GLY A 56 -30.53 -24.05 -14.61
N ARG A 57 -31.67 -23.49 -15.00
CA ARG A 57 -31.76 -22.10 -15.52
C ARG A 57 -32.07 -21.14 -14.38
N ILE A 58 -31.59 -19.91 -14.46
CA ILE A 58 -32.05 -18.85 -13.54
C ILE A 58 -33.52 -18.57 -13.86
N ASP A 59 -34.40 -18.77 -12.88
CA ASP A 59 -35.81 -18.37 -12.96
C ASP A 59 -35.94 -16.89 -12.63
N THR A 60 -35.44 -16.47 -11.47
CA THR A 60 -35.56 -15.09 -10.98
C THR A 60 -34.33 -14.66 -10.17
N ILE A 61 -33.90 -13.40 -10.31
CA ILE A 61 -32.92 -12.74 -9.43
C ILE A 61 -33.68 -11.80 -8.49
N LEU A 62 -33.47 -11.93 -7.18
CA LEU A 62 -34.22 -11.22 -6.13
C LEU A 62 -33.48 -10.01 -5.54
N VAL A 63 -32.23 -9.79 -5.95
CA VAL A 63 -31.37 -8.70 -5.47
C VAL A 63 -30.80 -7.90 -6.63
N LYS A 64 -30.33 -6.69 -6.35
CA LYS A 64 -29.62 -5.84 -7.31
C LYS A 64 -28.14 -5.78 -6.99
N GLU A 65 -27.33 -5.44 -7.98
CA GLU A 65 -25.91 -5.16 -7.79
C GLU A 65 -25.71 -4.02 -6.77
N GLY A 66 -24.73 -4.18 -5.88
CA GLY A 66 -24.46 -3.24 -4.79
C GLY A 66 -25.48 -3.25 -3.64
N GLN A 67 -26.50 -4.10 -3.69
CA GLN A 67 -27.48 -4.22 -2.62
C GLN A 67 -26.86 -4.94 -1.41
N PHE A 68 -27.01 -4.37 -0.22
CA PHE A 68 -26.68 -5.05 1.04
C PHE A 68 -27.61 -6.25 1.26
N VAL A 69 -27.01 -7.39 1.61
CA VAL A 69 -27.71 -8.64 1.90
C VAL A 69 -27.36 -9.13 3.30
N ARG A 70 -28.17 -10.05 3.82
CA ARG A 70 -27.95 -10.70 5.13
C ARG A 70 -27.75 -12.19 4.95
N GLU A 71 -27.14 -12.82 5.96
CA GLU A 71 -27.02 -14.27 6.01
C GLU A 71 -28.39 -14.95 5.88
N GLY A 72 -28.45 -16.02 5.09
CA GLY A 72 -29.68 -16.77 4.80
C GLY A 72 -30.64 -16.11 3.82
N GLN A 73 -30.36 -14.90 3.34
CA GLN A 73 -31.20 -14.23 2.35
C GLN A 73 -31.14 -14.96 0.99
N VAL A 74 -32.32 -15.22 0.41
CA VAL A 74 -32.41 -15.82 -0.93
C VAL A 74 -32.03 -14.76 -1.99
N LEU A 75 -31.02 -15.07 -2.79
CA LEU A 75 -30.48 -14.17 -3.81
C LEU A 75 -31.09 -14.40 -5.20
N ALA A 76 -31.31 -15.66 -5.56
CA ALA A 76 -31.90 -16.07 -6.83
C ALA A 76 -32.67 -17.39 -6.69
N LYS A 77 -33.59 -17.65 -7.61
CA LYS A 77 -34.30 -18.93 -7.75
C LYS A 77 -33.84 -19.61 -9.03
N MET A 78 -33.60 -20.92 -8.95
CA MET A 78 -33.23 -21.76 -10.09
C MET A 78 -34.43 -22.61 -10.50
N ASP A 79 -34.62 -22.79 -11.80
CA ASP A 79 -35.48 -23.81 -12.38
C ASP A 79 -34.65 -25.04 -12.74
N THR A 80 -35.06 -26.19 -12.22
CA THR A 80 -34.33 -27.46 -12.27
C THR A 80 -35.17 -28.59 -12.88
N ARG A 81 -36.30 -28.24 -13.51
CA ARG A 81 -37.20 -29.19 -14.17
C ARG A 81 -36.79 -29.44 -15.62
#